data_AF-A0A1T5BPQ1-F1
#
_entry.id   AF-A0A1T5BPQ1-F1
#
_cell.length_a   1.000
_cell.length_b   1.000
_cell.length_c   1.000
_cell.angle_alpha   90.00
_cell.angle_beta   90.00
_cell.angle_gamma   90.00
#
_symmetry.space_group_name_H-M   'P 1'
#
loop_
_entity.id
_entity.type
_entity.pdbx_description
1 polymer ?
#
loop_
_entity_poly.entity_id
_entity_poly.type
_entity_poly.pdbx_seq_one_letter_code
_entity_poly.pdbx_strand_id
1 'polypeptide(L)'
;MKRLIICAALALAACTPHPTSPGSTPVQQVVDKVVIEGTRGLILAELGYESAATLALDLINAGVIKGETAAKVRDLNATVTDLLVKAKATTDAAQRAALVAQAFDQTFKLQALTMGAGQ
;
A
#
# COMPACT_ATOMS: atom_id res chain seq x y z
N MET A 1 -11.06 15.97 21.40
CA MET A 1 -10.03 16.91 20.87
C MET A 1 -8.67 16.34 21.28
N LYS A 2 -7.62 16.11 20.49
CA LYS A 2 -7.30 16.37 19.08
C LYS A 2 -5.99 15.60 18.82
N ARG A 3 -6.00 14.72 17.80
CA ARG A 3 -4.90 14.23 16.94
C ARG A 3 -3.45 14.42 17.45
N LEU A 4 -2.80 13.35 17.90
CA LEU A 4 -1.35 13.28 18.14
C LEU A 4 -0.79 11.88 17.82
N ILE A 5 -0.96 11.41 16.59
CA ILE A 5 -0.16 10.28 16.05
C ILE A 5 0.09 10.54 14.55
N ILE A 6 0.82 11.61 14.25
CA ILE A 6 1.41 11.84 12.91
C ILE A 6 2.84 12.36 13.13
N CYS A 7 3.68 11.58 13.84
CA CYS A 7 5.10 11.92 13.99
C CYS A 7 6.06 10.81 13.57
N ALA A 8 5.57 9.61 13.22
CA ALA A 8 6.47 8.51 12.83
C ALA A 8 6.93 8.59 11.35
N ALA A 9 6.22 9.32 10.49
CA ALA A 9 6.57 9.42 9.07
C ALA A 9 7.69 10.43 8.76
N LEU A 10 8.06 11.31 9.71
CA LEU A 10 9.13 12.30 9.52
C LEU A 10 10.52 11.80 9.94
N ALA A 11 10.64 10.63 10.58
CA ALA A 11 11.91 10.17 11.12
C ALA A 11 12.85 9.50 10.09
N LEU A 12 12.38 9.13 8.90
CA LEU A 12 13.23 8.63 7.80
C LEU A 12 13.78 9.76 6.90
N ALA A 13 13.86 10.99 7.42
CA ALA A 13 14.48 12.11 6.72
C ALA A 13 16.02 12.13 6.78
N ALA A 14 16.66 11.25 7.55
CA ALA A 14 18.11 11.23 7.73
C ALA A 14 18.72 9.97 7.12
N CYS A 15 19.07 10.01 5.82
CA CYS A 15 20.35 9.53 5.29
C CYS A 15 20.37 9.55 3.75
N THR A 16 21.40 10.23 3.22
CA THR A 16 21.84 10.38 1.82
C THR A 16 21.18 11.49 0.96
N PRO A 17 21.88 12.61 0.70
CA PRO A 17 21.48 13.58 -0.32
C PRO A 17 21.96 13.13 -1.71
N HIS A 18 21.03 13.01 -2.66
CA HIS A 18 21.33 13.05 -4.10
C HIS A 18 21.47 14.52 -4.53
N PRO A 19 22.37 14.91 -5.46
CA PRO A 19 22.58 16.31 -5.80
C PRO A 19 21.36 16.88 -6.55
N THR A 20 20.79 17.96 -6.01
CA THR A 20 19.61 18.66 -6.53
C THR A 20 19.97 19.69 -7.60
N SER A 21 19.07 19.86 -8.58
CA SER A 21 19.18 20.86 -9.65
C SER A 21 19.19 22.30 -9.07
N PRO A 22 19.97 23.25 -9.63
CA PRO A 22 20.05 24.61 -9.07
C PRO A 22 18.71 25.34 -9.25
N GLY A 23 18.00 25.62 -8.14
CA GLY A 23 16.78 26.44 -8.15
C GLY A 23 15.59 25.92 -7.34
N SER A 24 15.63 24.68 -6.81
CA SER A 24 14.55 24.14 -5.97
C SER A 24 14.56 24.75 -4.56
N THR A 25 13.43 25.28 -4.08
CA THR A 25 13.29 25.69 -2.68
C THR A 25 13.24 24.46 -1.75
N PRO A 26 13.56 24.58 -0.45
CA PRO A 26 13.48 23.46 0.49
C PRO A 26 12.09 22.81 0.56
N VAL A 27 11.03 23.59 0.38
CA VAL A 27 9.64 23.10 0.33
C VAL A 27 9.43 22.25 -0.93
N GLN A 28 9.94 22.69 -2.09
CA GLN A 28 9.85 21.94 -3.33
C GLN A 28 10.57 20.59 -3.23
N GLN A 29 11.74 20.54 -2.59
CA GLN A 29 12.49 19.30 -2.38
C GLN A 29 11.74 18.28 -1.51
N VAL A 30 11.04 18.75 -0.46
CA VAL A 30 10.20 17.88 0.39
C VAL A 30 9.00 17.35 -0.40
N VAL A 31 8.34 18.21 -1.18
CA VAL A 31 7.20 17.81 -2.02
C VAL A 31 7.62 16.78 -3.05
N ASP A 32 8.73 17.01 -3.76
CA ASP A 32 9.24 16.10 -4.78
C ASP A 32 9.63 14.74 -4.17
N LYS A 33 10.24 14.73 -2.98
CA LYS A 33 10.54 13.49 -2.24
C LYS A 33 9.26 12.73 -1.87
N VAL A 34 8.24 13.41 -1.34
CA VAL A 34 6.96 12.79 -0.97
C VAL A 34 6.23 12.23 -2.20
N VAL A 35 6.31 12.90 -3.35
CA VAL A 35 5.73 12.43 -4.61
C VAL A 35 6.46 11.19 -5.14
N ILE A 36 7.80 11.19 -5.11
CA ILE A 36 8.63 10.07 -5.55
C ILE A 36 8.43 8.86 -4.63
N GLU A 37 8.46 9.06 -3.31
CA GLU A 37 8.22 8.00 -2.33
C GLU A 37 6.77 7.48 -2.38
N GLY A 38 5.79 8.35 -2.59
CA GLY A 38 4.39 7.96 -2.78
C GLY A 38 4.17 7.14 -4.05
N THR A 39 4.87 7.47 -5.14
CA THR A 39 4.82 6.71 -6.40
C THR A 39 5.53 5.37 -6.28
N ARG A 40 6.71 5.32 -5.63
CA ARG A 40 7.40 4.06 -5.31
C ARG A 40 6.56 3.19 -4.39
N GLY A 41 5.91 3.79 -3.39
CA GLY A 41 5.01 3.10 -2.47
C GLY A 41 3.82 2.45 -3.20
N LEU A 42 3.22 3.16 -4.17
CA LEU A 42 2.15 2.61 -5.00
C LEU A 42 2.62 1.39 -5.81
N ILE A 43 3.78 1.47 -6.45
CA ILE A 43 4.35 0.34 -7.21
C ILE A 43 4.60 -0.88 -6.30
N LEU A 44 5.19 -0.66 -5.12
CA LEU A 44 5.44 -1.74 -4.17
C LEU A 44 4.15 -2.35 -3.63
N ALA A 45 3.11 -1.53 -3.41
CA ALA A 45 1.81 -2.01 -2.97
C ALA A 45 1.15 -2.86 -4.05
N GLU A 46 1.22 -2.45 -5.31
CA GLU A 46 0.71 -3.23 -6.43
C GLU A 46 1.41 -4.57 -6.56
N LEU A 47 2.74 -4.60 -6.51
CA LEU A 47 3.51 -5.83 -6.61
C LEU A 47 3.22 -6.80 -5.46
N GLY A 48 3.18 -6.29 -4.23
CA GLY A 48 2.88 -7.10 -3.04
C GLY A 48 1.45 -7.65 -3.07
N TYR A 49 0.50 -6.82 -3.51
CA TYR A 49 -0.89 -7.21 -3.69
C TYR A 49 -1.06 -8.26 -4.80
N GLU A 50 -0.45 -8.09 -5.97
CA GLU A 50 -0.58 -9.01 -7.10
C GLU A 50 -0.12 -10.43 -6.72
N SER A 51 1.02 -10.54 -6.04
CA SER A 51 1.52 -11.82 -5.53
C SER A 51 0.56 -12.47 -4.52
N ALA A 52 0.08 -11.69 -3.55
CA ALA A 52 -0.85 -12.17 -2.53
C ALA A 52 -2.20 -12.60 -3.12
N ALA A 53 -2.77 -11.78 -4.01
CA ALA A 53 -4.05 -12.03 -4.66
C ALA A 53 -3.99 -13.27 -5.55
N THR A 54 -2.93 -13.41 -6.35
CA THR A 54 -2.74 -14.58 -7.23
C THR A 54 -2.70 -15.85 -6.40
N LEU A 55 -1.84 -15.91 -5.39
CA LEU A 55 -1.74 -17.09 -4.51
C LEU A 55 -3.07 -17.41 -3.82
N ALA A 56 -3.75 -16.39 -3.28
CA ALA A 56 -5.00 -16.58 -2.55
C ALA A 56 -6.12 -17.10 -3.47
N LEU A 57 -6.24 -16.56 -4.67
CA LEU A 57 -7.22 -16.99 -5.66
C LEU A 57 -6.92 -18.39 -6.19
N ASP A 58 -5.65 -18.73 -6.41
CA ASP A 58 -5.23 -20.06 -6.83
C ASP A 58 -5.57 -21.11 -5.77
N LEU A 59 -5.33 -20.81 -4.49
CA LEU A 59 -5.69 -21.70 -3.39
C LEU A 59 -7.21 -21.86 -3.23
N ILE A 60 -8.00 -20.84 -3.55
CA ILE A 60 -9.46 -20.96 -3.62
C ILE A 60 -9.86 -21.86 -4.80
N ASN A 61 -9.29 -21.64 -5.99
CA ASN A 61 -9.61 -22.39 -7.20
C ASN A 61 -9.20 -23.86 -7.10
N ALA A 62 -8.08 -24.14 -6.44
CA ALA A 62 -7.63 -25.49 -6.08
C ALA A 62 -8.50 -26.14 -4.99
N GLY A 63 -9.42 -25.38 -4.38
CA GLY A 63 -10.25 -25.87 -3.30
C GLY A 63 -9.46 -26.16 -2.03
N VAL A 64 -8.36 -25.44 -1.77
CA VAL A 64 -7.70 -25.45 -0.45
C VAL A 64 -8.46 -24.53 0.48
N ILE A 65 -8.76 -23.31 0.03
CA ILE A 65 -9.54 -22.32 0.79
C ILE A 65 -11.01 -22.38 0.36
N LYS A 66 -11.92 -22.61 1.30
CA LYS A 66 -13.37 -22.78 1.02
C LYS A 66 -14.25 -21.97 1.97
N GLY A 67 -15.55 -21.97 1.67
CA GLY A 67 -16.59 -21.44 2.56
C GLY A 67 -16.41 -19.96 2.88
N GLU A 68 -16.65 -19.61 4.15
CA GLU A 68 -16.58 -18.24 4.64
C GLU A 68 -15.19 -17.61 4.48
N THR A 69 -14.11 -18.40 4.62
CA THR A 69 -12.74 -17.92 4.41
C THR A 69 -12.52 -17.50 2.96
N ALA A 70 -13.00 -18.28 1.99
CA ALA A 70 -12.91 -17.93 0.58
C ALA A 70 -13.72 -16.66 0.24
N ALA A 71 -14.86 -16.44 0.90
CA ALA A 71 -15.62 -15.20 0.76
C ALA A 71 -14.83 -14.00 1.29
N LYS A 72 -14.27 -14.09 2.50
CA LYS A 72 -13.43 -13.04 3.12
C LYS A 72 -12.20 -12.70 2.28
N VAL A 73 -11.54 -13.70 1.70
CA VAL A 73 -10.41 -13.50 0.78
C VAL A 73 -10.85 -12.69 -0.44
N ARG A 74 -12.00 -13.02 -1.05
CA ARG A 74 -12.52 -12.27 -2.20
C ARG A 74 -12.91 -10.84 -1.85
N ASP A 75 -13.51 -10.63 -0.69
CA ASP A 75 -13.89 -9.29 -0.20
C ASP A 75 -12.66 -8.42 0.07
N LEU A 76 -11.64 -8.98 0.72
CA LEU A 76 -10.36 -8.30 0.94
C LEU A 76 -9.66 -8.00 -0.39
N ASN A 77 -9.66 -8.96 -1.33
CA ASN A 77 -9.11 -8.77 -2.66
C ASN A 77 -9.76 -7.57 -3.37
N ALA A 78 -11.10 -7.52 -3.41
CA ALA A 78 -11.84 -6.40 -4.01
C ALA A 78 -11.55 -5.07 -3.31
N THR A 79 -11.45 -5.08 -1.97
CA THR A 79 -11.12 -3.87 -1.18
C THR A 79 -9.74 -3.33 -1.52
N VAL A 80 -8.72 -4.19 -1.62
CA VAL A 80 -7.36 -3.78 -2.00
C VAL A 80 -7.35 -3.24 -3.44
N THR A 81 -8.03 -3.90 -4.38
CA THR A 81 -8.15 -3.41 -5.77
C THR A 81 -8.71 -1.99 -5.79
N ASP A 82 -9.82 -1.74 -5.10
CA ASP A 82 -10.47 -0.42 -5.06
C ASP A 82 -9.57 0.66 -4.45
N LEU A 83 -8.85 0.33 -3.36
CA LEU A 83 -7.87 1.24 -2.75
C LEU A 83 -6.74 1.60 -3.72
N LEU A 84 -6.18 0.62 -4.43
CA LEU A 84 -5.11 0.87 -5.41
C LEU A 84 -5.60 1.68 -6.61
N VAL A 85 -6.81 1.41 -7.11
CA VAL A 85 -7.43 2.20 -8.18
C VAL A 85 -7.64 3.65 -7.73
N LYS A 86 -8.18 3.86 -6.52
CA LYS A 86 -8.33 5.21 -5.94
C LYS A 86 -6.99 5.91 -5.77
N ALA A 87 -5.96 5.18 -5.32
CA ALA A 87 -4.61 5.73 -5.16
C ALA A 87 -4.03 6.19 -6.49
N LYS A 88 -4.14 5.38 -7.56
CA LYS A 88 -3.70 5.73 -8.92
C LYS A 88 -4.40 6.98 -9.46
N ALA A 89 -5.70 7.14 -9.18
CA ALA A 89 -6.48 8.29 -9.61
C ALA A 89 -6.24 9.57 -8.78
N THR A 90 -5.65 9.46 -7.59
CA THR A 90 -5.44 10.59 -6.68
C THR A 90 -4.20 11.38 -7.05
N THR A 91 -4.33 12.67 -7.32
CA THR A 91 -3.20 13.57 -7.65
C THR A 91 -2.47 14.12 -6.43
N ASP A 92 -3.17 14.27 -5.30
CA ASP A 92 -2.56 14.69 -4.04
C ASP A 92 -1.65 13.59 -3.47
N ALA A 93 -0.38 13.92 -3.27
CA ALA A 93 0.63 12.94 -2.87
C ALA A 93 0.39 12.38 -1.47
N ALA A 94 -0.08 13.20 -0.52
CA ALA A 94 -0.33 12.77 0.85
C ALA A 94 -1.55 11.84 0.94
N GLN A 95 -2.63 12.18 0.24
CA GLN A 95 -3.83 11.35 0.13
C GLN A 95 -3.53 10.04 -0.59
N ARG A 96 -2.73 10.07 -1.67
CA ARG A 96 -2.26 8.87 -2.36
C ARG A 96 -1.48 7.96 -1.41
N ALA A 97 -0.51 8.50 -0.66
CA ALA A 97 0.27 7.74 0.31
C ALA A 97 -0.61 7.11 1.40
N ALA A 98 -1.66 7.81 1.86
CA ALA A 98 -2.60 7.28 2.84
C ALA A 98 -3.46 6.12 2.29
N LEU A 99 -3.86 6.18 1.01
CA LEU A 99 -4.57 5.09 0.33
C LEU A 99 -3.66 3.88 0.12
N VAL A 100 -2.41 4.12 -0.29
CA VAL A 100 -1.38 3.08 -0.44
C VAL A 100 -1.09 2.38 0.88
N ALA A 101 -0.98 3.13 1.99
CA ALA A 101 -0.79 2.54 3.32
C ALA A 101 -1.97 1.65 3.73
N GLN A 102 -3.20 2.05 3.43
CA GLN A 102 -4.38 1.21 3.65
C GLN A 102 -4.36 -0.04 2.77
N ALA A 103 -3.96 0.08 1.49
CA ALA A 103 -3.83 -1.05 0.60
C ALA A 103 -2.80 -2.07 1.12
N PHE A 104 -1.68 -1.62 1.69
CA PHE A 104 -0.71 -2.50 2.35
C PHE A 104 -1.31 -3.24 3.56
N ASP A 105 -1.98 -2.54 4.47
CA ASP A 105 -2.63 -3.17 5.64
C ASP A 105 -3.63 -4.25 5.22
N GLN A 106 -4.46 -3.97 4.23
CA GLN A 106 -5.43 -4.94 3.70
C GLN A 106 -4.75 -6.10 2.96
N THR A 107 -3.63 -5.84 2.27
CA THR A 107 -2.82 -6.88 1.63
C THR A 107 -2.20 -7.82 2.68
N PHE A 108 -1.71 -7.29 3.81
CA PHE A 108 -1.22 -8.14 4.90
C PHE A 108 -2.32 -8.99 5.52
N LYS A 109 -3.54 -8.45 5.67
CA LYS A 109 -4.70 -9.23 6.12
C LYS A 109 -5.06 -10.33 5.14
N LEU A 110 -5.04 -10.04 3.84
CA LEU A 110 -5.25 -11.03 2.78
C LEU A 110 -4.21 -12.15 2.86
N GLN A 111 -2.93 -11.81 3.00
CA GLN A 111 -1.84 -12.78 3.15
C GLN A 111 -2.00 -13.63 4.41
N ALA A 112 -2.27 -13.02 5.56
CA ALA A 112 -2.45 -13.71 6.83
C ALA A 112 -3.63 -14.71 6.76
N LEU A 113 -4.74 -14.29 6.17
CA LEU A 113 -5.91 -15.14 5.98
C LEU A 113 -5.59 -16.31 5.03
N THR A 114 -4.85 -16.04 3.95
CA THR A 114 -4.46 -17.05 2.96
C THR A 114 -3.51 -18.09 3.55
N MET A 115 -2.50 -17.68 4.31
CA MET A 115 -1.55 -18.58 4.97
C MET A 115 -2.17 -19.35 6.14
N GLY A 116 -3.11 -18.74 6.86
CA GLY A 116 -3.83 -19.39 7.96
C GLY A 116 -4.91 -20.38 7.51
N ALA A 117 -5.36 -20.30 6.26
CA ALA A 117 -6.43 -21.15 5.71
C ALA A 117 -5.94 -22.51 5.17
N GLY A 118 -4.62 -22.74 5.14
CA GLY A 118 -4.00 -24.00 4.72
C GLY A 118 -3.73 -25.00 5.85
N GLN A 119 -4.17 -24.72 7.08
CA GLN A 119 -4.15 -25.64 8.22
C GLN A 119 -5.56 -26.17 8.49
#